data_AF-A0AAQ4D7I8-F1
#
_entry.id   AF-A0AAQ4D7I8-F1
#
_cell.length_a   1.000
_cell.length_b   1.000
_cell.length_c   1.000
_cell.angle_alpha   90.00
_cell.angle_beta   90.00
_cell.angle_gamma   90.00
#
_symmetry.space_group_name_H-M   'P 1'
#
loop_
_entity.id
_entity.type
_entity.pdbx_description
1 polymer ?
#
loop_
_entity_poly.entity_id
_entity_poly.type
_entity_poly.pdbx_seq_one_letter_code
_entity_poly.pdbx_strand_id
1 'polypeptide(L)'
;MLLMQDCLCGASVFPWVLCCVLAVLVYNKNKVAVCHMSIRFSRIDSVTPGARSLSLPCVWNEEVSLAQLDADAEACEAGGRDVNKALGTHPLLTENTAFFTSLAALAVVLVSITAMLWLRSYFLVSDVDSQDSLVQENSNGSRQQDVIAAARQRSSMLGAEGPGALVSLEHEFTRYKLYPREAYLTGAKSFCVLNEDTLTRSRRSAVYDLSRFPYHLCTDAAYCCASLDDNATSLQDPSAWQFRAFPLVKGRNPFAKLWLFIEFRGGVQCIENLINARRADNQQLASRVVGWLKAYGYDAVAFPWKHLCQPEEEVEGESRSIALFRLLKRALSEASLELAVLVDGPEVRGRPEFLRLLDALDDSAVIVKPPPLSSGKRDTAPPFSETFLLYDKEAVDSLVVVRREIRKHGLSRNVPTPWDVCFLVSLAGTALILADSSNGSVGAEAVGPWTGGSIANGWISLDDVCRLTWTTRRAAPYAHVAQSGIFWTATHSLETLSALLTALTNRTKNARRCMGVADPEWDDVGGLCGRAGTRFPLTKTVFDYVTSSALRRTH
;
A
#
# COMPACT_ATOMS: atom_id res chain seq x y z
N MET A 1 32.76 -21.06 -34.65
CA MET A 1 34.09 -21.01 -35.28
C MET A 1 35.07 -20.53 -34.21
N LEU A 2 35.69 -21.42 -33.42
CA LEU A 2 36.97 -22.15 -33.66
C LEU A 2 38.14 -21.16 -33.86
N LEU A 3 39.26 -21.14 -33.11
CA LEU A 3 39.95 -22.04 -32.16
C LEU A 3 40.54 -21.19 -31.00
N MET A 4 40.55 -21.59 -29.72
CA MET A 4 41.34 -22.63 -29.02
C MET A 4 42.86 -22.35 -28.90
N GLN A 5 43.36 -22.14 -27.66
CA GLN A 5 44.42 -22.97 -27.09
C GLN A 5 44.56 -22.84 -25.56
N ASP A 6 44.84 -23.99 -24.96
CA ASP A 6 44.79 -24.37 -23.55
C ASP A 6 45.95 -23.88 -22.67
N CYS A 7 45.70 -23.85 -21.35
CA CYS A 7 46.66 -24.37 -20.37
C CYS A 7 45.91 -24.89 -19.13
N LEU A 8 45.98 -26.21 -18.94
CA LEU A 8 45.59 -26.97 -17.75
C LEU A 8 46.82 -27.26 -16.90
N CYS A 9 46.70 -27.08 -15.58
CA CYS A 9 47.38 -27.74 -14.44
C CYS A 9 47.23 -26.77 -13.25
N GLY A 10 46.87 -27.10 -12.01
CA GLY A 10 46.74 -28.36 -11.30
C GLY A 10 46.93 -28.03 -9.80
N ALA A 11 46.05 -28.54 -8.95
CA ALA A 11 46.21 -28.84 -7.52
C ALA A 11 46.84 -27.80 -6.54
N SER A 12 45.97 -27.40 -5.59
CA SER A 12 46.20 -27.33 -4.12
C SER A 12 47.19 -26.34 -3.49
N VAL A 13 46.80 -25.92 -2.27
CA VAL A 13 47.59 -25.35 -1.15
C VAL A 13 47.40 -23.84 -0.91
N PHE A 14 46.43 -23.52 -0.03
CA PHE A 14 46.52 -22.43 0.97
C PHE A 14 47.79 -22.62 1.82
N PRO A 15 48.48 -21.59 2.36
CA PRO A 15 47.87 -20.45 3.03
C PRO A 15 48.58 -19.09 2.75
N TRP A 16 48.07 -18.00 3.33
CA TRP A 16 48.79 -17.01 4.15
C TRP A 16 47.87 -15.80 4.39
N VAL A 17 47.36 -15.75 5.62
CA VAL A 17 46.72 -14.59 6.27
C VAL A 17 47.80 -13.93 7.10
N LEU A 18 48.23 -12.71 6.78
CA LEU A 18 48.64 -11.63 7.71
C LEU A 18 49.20 -10.43 6.92
N CYS A 19 49.13 -9.24 7.55
CA CYS A 19 49.63 -7.92 7.11
C CYS A 19 48.62 -7.06 6.31
N CYS A 20 47.79 -6.31 7.04
CA CYS A 20 47.94 -4.84 7.14
C CYS A 20 46.80 -4.23 7.96
N VAL A 21 47.11 -3.85 9.20
CA VAL A 21 46.36 -2.90 10.02
C VAL A 21 47.34 -1.77 10.37
N LEU A 22 46.83 -0.53 10.40
CA LEU A 22 47.44 0.72 10.90
C LEU A 22 48.36 1.51 9.96
N ALA A 23 47.77 2.50 9.30
CA ALA A 23 48.37 3.84 9.18
C ALA A 23 47.29 4.90 9.45
N VAL A 24 47.19 5.32 10.70
CA VAL A 24 46.55 6.59 11.09
C VAL A 24 47.60 7.67 10.90
N LEU A 25 47.40 8.54 9.91
CA LEU A 25 48.12 9.81 9.79
C LEU A 25 47.11 10.94 9.86
N VAL A 26 47.05 11.56 11.04
CA VAL A 26 46.52 12.91 11.22
C VAL A 26 47.55 13.87 10.63
N TYR A 27 47.22 14.52 9.51
CA TYR A 27 47.92 15.73 9.10
C TYR A 27 46.91 16.77 8.62
N ASN A 28 46.69 17.75 9.48
CA ASN A 28 45.89 18.94 9.23
C ASN A 28 46.81 20.02 8.66
N LYS A 29 46.62 20.41 7.39
CA LYS A 29 46.91 21.74 6.80
C LYS A 29 46.74 21.70 5.28
N ASN A 30 45.59 22.18 4.79
CA ASN A 30 45.48 23.25 3.80
C ASN A 30 44.13 23.20 3.07
N LYS A 31 43.45 24.35 3.13
CA LYS A 31 42.28 24.70 2.31
C LYS A 31 42.64 24.61 0.83
N VAL A 32 41.89 23.83 0.06
CA VAL A 32 41.49 24.20 -1.31
C VAL A 32 40.06 23.68 -1.52
N ALA A 33 39.11 24.60 -1.58
CA ALA A 33 37.80 24.33 -2.14
C ALA A 33 37.94 24.31 -3.66
N VAL A 34 37.72 23.16 -4.30
CA VAL A 34 37.55 23.08 -5.74
C VAL A 34 36.05 23.13 -6.04
N CYS A 35 35.57 24.33 -6.34
CA CYS A 35 34.26 24.54 -6.95
C CYS A 35 34.35 24.15 -8.44
N HIS A 36 33.70 23.06 -8.84
CA HIS A 36 33.41 22.82 -10.25
C HIS A 36 32.22 23.67 -10.69
N MET A 37 32.51 24.84 -11.25
CA MET A 37 31.56 25.68 -11.97
C MET A 37 31.69 25.33 -13.46
N SER A 38 30.68 24.66 -14.03
CA SER A 38 30.64 24.40 -15.48
C SER A 38 29.96 25.57 -16.19
N ILE A 39 30.76 26.40 -16.85
CA ILE A 39 30.30 27.42 -17.79
C ILE A 39 30.28 26.78 -19.18
N ARG A 40 29.09 26.60 -19.77
CA ARG A 40 28.95 26.33 -21.21
C ARG A 40 28.85 27.65 -21.95
N PHE A 41 29.84 27.94 -22.78
CA PHE A 41 29.69 28.82 -23.92
C PHE A 41 29.18 28.00 -25.11
N SER A 42 28.08 28.41 -25.71
CA SER A 42 27.74 28.03 -27.07
C SER A 42 27.40 29.29 -27.87
N ARG A 43 28.13 29.41 -28.97
CA ARG A 43 28.24 30.48 -29.95
C ARG A 43 26.90 30.79 -30.62
N ILE A 44 26.65 32.08 -30.88
CA ILE A 44 25.56 32.60 -31.72
C ILE A 44 26.12 32.83 -33.13
N ASP A 45 25.38 32.35 -34.13
CA ASP A 45 25.24 32.86 -35.51
C ASP A 45 23.88 32.29 -35.99
N SER A 46 22.94 32.93 -36.71
CA SER A 46 22.61 34.32 -37.04
C SER A 46 21.21 34.30 -37.75
N VAL A 47 20.45 35.41 -37.62
CA VAL A 47 19.35 35.93 -38.50
C VAL A 47 17.92 35.31 -38.51
N THR A 48 16.94 36.24 -38.48
CA THR A 48 15.47 36.27 -38.18
C THR A 48 14.58 36.22 -39.46
N PRO A 49 13.23 36.53 -39.49
CA PRO A 49 12.23 36.89 -38.46
C PRO A 49 10.82 36.23 -38.58
N GLY A 50 10.01 36.34 -37.51
CA GLY A 50 8.55 36.12 -37.54
C GLY A 50 7.87 36.54 -36.23
N ALA A 51 7.25 37.71 -36.23
CA ALA A 51 6.70 38.42 -35.07
C ALA A 51 5.43 37.79 -34.46
N ARG A 52 5.24 38.01 -33.14
CA ARG A 52 4.01 38.62 -32.56
C ARG A 52 4.23 38.95 -31.08
N SER A 53 4.13 40.25 -30.77
CA SER A 53 4.06 40.83 -29.44
C SER A 53 2.64 40.75 -28.89
N LEU A 54 2.51 40.52 -27.59
CA LEU A 54 1.34 40.88 -26.80
C LEU A 54 1.85 41.37 -25.44
N SER A 55 1.34 42.54 -25.06
CA SER A 55 1.85 43.43 -24.04
C SER A 55 0.83 43.63 -22.91
N LEU A 56 1.38 44.02 -21.73
CA LEU A 56 0.79 44.71 -20.57
C LEU A 56 0.19 43.86 -19.42
N PRO A 57 0.15 44.38 -18.18
CA PRO A 57 1.01 45.39 -17.54
C PRO A 57 1.55 44.99 -16.15
N CYS A 58 2.65 45.66 -15.75
CA CYS A 58 3.12 45.74 -14.37
C CYS A 58 2.31 46.79 -13.59
N VAL A 59 2.00 46.48 -12.33
CA VAL A 59 1.61 47.45 -11.30
C VAL A 59 2.69 47.43 -10.23
N TRP A 60 3.20 48.62 -9.89
CA TRP A 60 4.08 48.92 -8.76
C TRP A 60 3.29 49.69 -7.70
N ASN A 61 3.64 49.46 -6.43
CA ASN A 61 3.62 50.35 -5.24
C ASN A 61 3.69 49.42 -4.00
N GLU A 62 4.40 49.67 -2.89
CA GLU A 62 5.37 50.68 -2.47
C GLU A 62 6.06 50.14 -1.18
N GLU A 63 7.34 50.52 -1.01
CA GLU A 63 8.08 50.86 0.22
C GLU A 63 8.08 49.97 1.48
N VAL A 64 9.27 49.44 1.79
CA VAL A 64 9.82 49.43 3.16
C VAL A 64 11.30 49.84 3.07
N SER A 65 11.65 50.94 3.73
CA SER A 65 12.98 51.56 3.73
C SER A 65 13.92 50.90 4.75
N LEU A 66 15.20 50.81 4.35
CA LEU A 66 16.34 50.51 5.22
C LEU A 66 16.66 51.74 6.10
N ALA A 67 16.53 51.56 7.41
CA ALA A 67 17.17 52.38 8.45
C ALA A 67 17.37 51.49 9.69
N GLN A 68 18.41 51.74 10.47
CA GLN A 68 18.88 51.00 11.67
C GLN A 68 19.85 49.82 11.43
N LEU A 69 21.05 50.15 10.94
CA LEU A 69 22.29 49.46 11.25
C LEU A 69 23.38 50.54 11.31
N ASP A 70 23.58 51.12 12.50
CA ASP A 70 24.79 51.81 12.97
C ASP A 70 24.49 52.54 14.28
N ALA A 71 24.72 51.85 15.40
CA ALA A 71 25.05 52.41 16.71
C ALA A 71 25.37 51.23 17.65
N ASP A 72 26.66 50.97 17.84
CA ASP A 72 27.29 50.55 19.11
C ASP A 72 28.66 49.93 18.84
N ALA A 73 29.59 50.80 18.48
CA ALA A 73 31.03 50.53 18.50
C ALA A 73 31.79 51.82 18.83
N GLU A 74 31.69 52.30 20.07
CA GLU A 74 32.75 53.12 20.70
C GLU A 74 32.51 53.27 22.21
N ALA A 75 33.15 52.40 23.00
CA ALA A 75 33.56 52.69 24.38
C ALA A 75 34.63 51.67 24.80
N CYS A 76 35.88 51.93 24.38
CA CYS A 76 37.05 51.45 25.09
C CYS A 76 37.35 52.39 26.27
N GLU A 77 37.95 51.82 27.31
CA GLU A 77 38.52 52.45 28.51
C GLU A 77 37.56 52.83 29.66
N ALA A 78 37.46 51.93 30.65
CA ALA A 78 37.92 52.16 32.02
C ALA A 78 37.48 51.03 32.97
N GLY A 79 38.40 50.56 33.82
CA GLY A 79 38.04 49.95 35.10
C GLY A 79 38.39 48.47 35.24
N GLY A 80 39.57 48.21 35.79
CA GLY A 80 39.95 46.89 36.27
C GLY A 80 39.23 46.48 37.56
N ARG A 81 39.22 45.16 37.81
CA ARG A 81 39.36 44.57 39.15
C ARG A 81 39.57 43.05 39.09
N ASP A 82 40.63 42.63 39.77
CA ASP A 82 40.86 41.39 40.52
C ASP A 82 40.40 40.03 39.94
N VAL A 83 41.40 39.27 39.49
CA VAL A 83 41.36 37.80 39.46
C VAL A 83 42.48 37.28 40.35
N ASN A 84 42.12 36.79 41.53
CA ASN A 84 42.97 35.90 42.33
C ASN A 84 42.10 34.96 43.20
N LYS A 85 42.46 33.66 43.16
CA LYS A 85 41.89 32.46 43.82
C LYS A 85 40.62 31.89 43.15
N ALA A 86 40.50 30.59 42.82
CA ALA A 86 41.13 29.41 43.40
C ALA A 86 41.12 28.19 42.44
N LEU A 87 42.19 27.38 42.54
CA LEU A 87 42.31 25.92 42.44
C LEU A 87 41.47 25.12 41.42
N GLY A 88 42.16 24.29 40.63
CA GLY A 88 41.57 23.07 40.07
C GLY A 88 42.45 22.36 39.03
N THR A 89 43.09 21.29 39.44
CA THR A 89 43.94 20.38 38.64
C THR A 89 43.30 19.85 37.35
N HIS A 90 44.04 19.90 36.24
CA HIS A 90 43.71 19.25 34.96
C HIS A 90 43.74 17.71 35.05
N PRO A 91 42.73 16.99 34.51
CA PRO A 91 42.85 15.60 34.11
C PRO A 91 42.66 15.48 32.59
N LEU A 92 43.75 15.58 31.83
CA LEU A 92 43.80 15.17 30.42
C LEU A 92 44.75 13.97 30.33
N LEU A 93 44.35 12.83 30.91
CA LEU A 93 45.08 11.56 30.76
C LEU A 93 44.19 10.30 30.95
N THR A 94 42.87 10.44 31.14
CA THR A 94 41.96 9.30 31.38
C THR A 94 41.01 8.96 30.23
N GLU A 95 40.93 9.75 29.15
CA GLU A 95 40.01 9.47 28.04
C GLU A 95 40.52 8.45 27.01
N ASN A 96 41.81 8.12 27.00
CA ASN A 96 42.34 7.15 26.03
C ASN A 96 42.09 5.69 26.42
N THR A 97 41.93 5.34 27.70
CA THR A 97 41.73 3.94 28.12
C THR A 97 40.31 3.41 27.85
N ALA A 98 39.30 4.27 27.87
CA ALA A 98 37.91 3.90 27.53
C ALA A 98 37.73 3.59 26.03
N PHE A 99 38.49 4.29 25.18
CA PHE A 99 38.46 4.06 23.74
C PHE A 99 39.12 2.72 23.35
N PHE A 100 40.27 2.39 23.95
CA PHE A 100 40.96 1.12 23.69
C PHE A 100 40.23 -0.12 24.22
N THR A 101 39.53 0.00 25.36
CA THR A 101 38.70 -1.11 25.91
C THR A 101 37.47 -1.39 25.04
N SER A 102 36.86 -0.35 24.47
CA SER A 102 35.72 -0.49 23.55
C SER A 102 36.12 -1.15 22.22
N LEU A 103 37.30 -0.82 21.69
CA LEU A 103 37.86 -1.46 20.49
C LEU A 103 38.22 -2.94 20.71
N ALA A 104 38.77 -3.27 21.88
CA ALA A 104 39.06 -4.67 22.24
C ALA A 104 37.78 -5.51 22.37
N ALA A 105 36.71 -4.96 22.95
CA ALA A 105 35.42 -5.64 23.06
C ALA A 105 34.80 -5.90 21.67
N LEU A 106 34.88 -4.93 20.75
CA LEU A 106 34.39 -5.08 19.38
C LEU A 106 35.14 -6.18 18.61
N ALA A 107 36.46 -6.28 18.81
CA ALA A 107 37.29 -7.31 18.19
C ALA A 107 36.93 -8.73 18.67
N VAL A 108 36.65 -8.90 19.97
CA VAL A 108 36.23 -10.20 20.54
C VAL A 108 34.86 -10.64 20.00
N VAL A 109 33.92 -9.70 19.84
CA VAL A 109 32.60 -9.98 19.25
C VAL A 109 32.74 -10.39 17.78
N LEU A 110 33.56 -9.68 17.01
CA LEU A 110 33.81 -10.01 15.61
C LEU A 110 34.42 -11.41 15.45
N VAL A 111 35.46 -11.75 16.22
CA VAL A 111 36.09 -13.09 16.20
C VAL A 111 35.09 -14.19 16.56
N SER A 112 34.19 -13.93 17.50
CA SER A 112 33.16 -14.90 17.91
C SER A 112 32.14 -15.15 16.79
N ILE A 113 31.73 -14.10 16.07
CA ILE A 113 30.82 -14.22 14.92
C ILE A 113 31.48 -15.00 13.78
N THR A 114 32.75 -14.73 13.47
CA THR A 114 33.48 -15.47 12.42
C THR A 114 33.65 -16.94 12.80
N ALA A 115 33.92 -17.25 14.08
CA ALA A 115 34.02 -18.62 14.57
C ALA A 115 32.67 -19.37 14.45
N MET A 116 31.55 -18.72 14.77
CA MET A 116 30.21 -19.31 14.60
C MET A 116 29.86 -19.56 13.13
N LEU A 117 30.18 -18.62 12.24
CA LEU A 117 29.95 -18.78 10.80
C LEU A 117 30.81 -19.89 10.20
N TRP A 118 32.05 -20.04 10.69
CA TRP A 118 32.94 -21.12 10.27
C TRP A 118 32.44 -22.49 10.75
N LEU A 119 32.02 -22.61 12.02
CA LEU A 119 31.40 -23.83 12.55
C LEU A 119 30.12 -24.21 11.78
N ARG A 120 29.27 -23.24 11.46
CA ARG A 120 28.05 -23.47 10.68
C ARG A 120 28.35 -23.97 9.26
N SER A 121 29.43 -23.48 8.66
CA SER A 121 29.89 -23.94 7.33
C SER A 121 30.49 -25.34 7.41
N TYR A 122 31.15 -25.70 8.52
CA TYR A 122 31.72 -27.03 8.74
C TYR A 122 30.63 -28.11 8.89
N PHE A 123 29.52 -27.79 9.57
CA PHE A 123 28.38 -28.70 9.72
C PHE A 123 27.53 -28.86 8.45
N LEU A 124 27.59 -27.91 7.51
CA LEU A 124 26.86 -28.02 6.23
C LEU A 124 27.60 -28.88 5.19
N VAL A 125 28.88 -29.19 5.42
CA VAL A 125 29.70 -30.01 4.50
C VAL A 125 29.76 -31.48 4.93
N SER A 126 29.30 -31.82 6.13
CA SER A 126 29.39 -33.19 6.68
C SER A 126 28.19 -34.10 6.38
N ASP A 127 27.20 -33.64 5.61
CA ASP A 127 25.91 -34.34 5.41
C ASP A 127 25.61 -34.69 3.94
N VAL A 128 26.64 -34.81 3.11
CA VAL A 128 26.50 -35.22 1.70
C VAL A 128 27.37 -36.43 1.43
N ASP A 129 26.89 -37.60 1.84
CA ASP A 129 27.23 -38.89 1.25
C ASP A 129 26.13 -39.91 1.60
N SER A 130 25.07 -39.97 0.80
CA SER A 130 24.45 -41.23 0.35
C SER A 130 23.16 -41.02 -0.47
N GLN A 131 23.20 -41.60 -1.67
CA GLN A 131 22.11 -42.05 -2.54
C GLN A 131 21.41 -41.05 -3.48
N ASP A 132 21.90 -41.10 -4.72
CA ASP A 132 21.14 -40.96 -5.96
C ASP A 132 20.01 -42.00 -6.07
N SER A 133 18.79 -41.56 -6.39
CA SER A 133 17.98 -42.12 -7.48
C SER A 133 16.70 -41.30 -7.74
N LEU A 134 16.63 -40.76 -8.96
CA LEU A 134 15.44 -40.45 -9.79
C LEU A 134 14.05 -40.64 -9.17
N VAL A 135 13.31 -39.55 -8.94
CA VAL A 135 12.00 -39.19 -9.55
C VAL A 135 11.75 -37.71 -9.25
N GLN A 136 11.74 -36.89 -10.29
CA GLN A 136 11.49 -35.45 -10.21
C GLN A 136 10.03 -35.18 -10.60
N GLU A 137 9.08 -35.43 -9.69
CA GLU A 137 7.68 -34.99 -9.83
C GLU A 137 7.01 -34.86 -8.45
N ASN A 138 6.35 -33.71 -8.21
CA ASN A 138 5.33 -33.47 -7.15
C ASN A 138 5.74 -33.24 -5.67
N SER A 139 6.73 -32.41 -5.36
CA SER A 139 6.92 -31.90 -3.98
C SER A 139 5.97 -30.76 -3.57
N ASN A 140 5.19 -30.18 -4.50
CA ASN A 140 4.14 -29.20 -4.18
C ASN A 140 2.81 -29.86 -3.74
N GLY A 141 2.61 -31.15 -4.03
CA GLY A 141 1.36 -31.86 -3.70
C GLY A 141 1.17 -32.09 -2.19
N SER A 142 2.24 -32.41 -1.45
CA SER A 142 2.16 -32.75 -0.02
C SER A 142 1.81 -31.54 0.85
N ARG A 143 2.47 -30.40 0.65
CA ARG A 143 2.14 -29.15 1.38
C ARG A 143 0.72 -28.65 1.08
N GLN A 144 0.26 -28.82 -0.16
CA GLN A 144 -1.11 -28.44 -0.52
C GLN A 144 -2.13 -29.37 0.15
N GLN A 145 -1.84 -30.67 0.22
CA GLN A 145 -2.65 -31.65 0.95
C GLN A 145 -2.69 -31.36 2.46
N ASP A 146 -1.58 -30.97 3.09
CA ASP A 146 -1.55 -30.61 4.51
C ASP A 146 -2.36 -29.35 4.83
N VAL A 147 -2.29 -28.33 3.96
CA VAL A 147 -3.10 -27.11 4.10
C VAL A 147 -4.58 -27.43 3.90
N ILE A 148 -4.92 -28.30 2.94
CA ILE A 148 -6.30 -28.75 2.70
C ILE A 148 -6.81 -29.59 3.89
N ALA A 149 -5.98 -30.46 4.47
CA ALA A 149 -6.34 -31.25 5.65
C ALA A 149 -6.57 -30.35 6.88
N ALA A 150 -5.69 -29.37 7.12
CA ALA A 150 -5.87 -28.38 8.18
C ALA A 150 -7.12 -27.51 7.97
N ALA A 151 -7.41 -27.13 6.72
CA ALA A 151 -8.62 -26.40 6.35
C ALA A 151 -9.89 -27.24 6.57
N ARG A 152 -9.87 -28.54 6.23
CA ARG A 152 -10.98 -29.48 6.49
C ARG A 152 -11.20 -29.71 7.98
N GLN A 153 -10.12 -29.86 8.75
CA GLN A 153 -10.21 -30.01 10.21
C GLN A 153 -10.79 -28.75 10.86
N ARG A 154 -10.36 -27.55 10.43
CA ARG A 154 -10.95 -26.27 10.87
C ARG A 154 -12.41 -26.11 10.44
N SER A 155 -12.76 -26.50 9.22
CA SER A 155 -14.13 -26.44 8.73
C SER A 155 -15.08 -27.33 9.54
N SER A 156 -14.62 -28.51 9.97
CA SER A 156 -15.37 -29.40 10.87
C SER A 156 -15.64 -28.79 12.25
N MET A 157 -14.73 -27.94 12.75
CA MET A 157 -14.89 -27.24 14.03
C MET A 157 -15.82 -26.02 13.93
N LEU A 158 -16.03 -25.48 12.72
CA LEU A 158 -16.74 -24.21 12.50
C LEU A 158 -18.24 -24.36 12.21
N GLY A 159 -18.80 -25.58 12.26
CA GLY A 159 -20.25 -25.82 12.16
C GLY A 159 -20.90 -25.31 10.88
N ALA A 160 -20.15 -25.21 9.78
CA ALA A 160 -20.67 -24.74 8.51
C ALA A 160 -21.78 -25.67 8.00
N GLU A 161 -22.92 -25.08 7.61
CA GLU A 161 -24.09 -25.81 7.12
C GLU A 161 -23.74 -26.70 5.90
N GLY A 162 -23.84 -28.02 6.10
CA GLY A 162 -23.89 -29.02 5.05
C GLY A 162 -22.55 -29.33 4.32
N PRO A 163 -22.05 -30.59 4.36
CA PRO A 163 -20.88 -31.00 3.57
C PRO A 163 -21.05 -30.79 2.05
N GLY A 164 -22.28 -30.63 1.54
CA GLY A 164 -22.56 -30.39 0.12
C GLY A 164 -22.09 -29.04 -0.42
N ALA A 165 -22.14 -27.96 0.38
CA ALA A 165 -21.71 -26.63 -0.07
C ALA A 165 -20.19 -26.56 -0.28
N LEU A 166 -19.42 -27.17 0.64
CA LEU A 166 -17.96 -27.23 0.58
C LEU A 166 -17.44 -28.12 -0.57
N VAL A 167 -18.13 -29.23 -0.85
CA VAL A 167 -17.73 -30.16 -1.94
C VAL A 167 -18.02 -29.58 -3.33
N SER A 168 -19.13 -28.85 -3.52
CA SER A 168 -19.38 -28.13 -4.79
C SER A 168 -18.37 -27.01 -5.03
N LEU A 169 -17.92 -26.38 -3.95
CA LEU A 169 -16.89 -25.36 -3.96
C LEU A 169 -15.54 -25.95 -4.44
N GLU A 170 -15.11 -27.12 -3.95
CA GLU A 170 -13.85 -27.78 -4.36
C GLU A 170 -13.70 -28.01 -5.88
N HIS A 171 -14.78 -28.34 -6.61
CA HIS A 171 -14.71 -28.63 -8.05
C HIS A 171 -14.62 -27.37 -8.93
N GLU A 172 -15.15 -26.23 -8.49
CA GLU A 172 -15.03 -24.96 -9.22
C GLU A 172 -13.70 -24.23 -8.94
N PHE A 173 -12.98 -24.64 -7.91
CA PHE A 173 -11.80 -23.96 -7.38
C PHE A 173 -10.50 -24.21 -8.16
N THR A 174 -10.45 -25.16 -9.10
CA THR A 174 -9.30 -25.44 -9.97
C THR A 174 -9.23 -24.53 -11.21
N ARG A 175 -10.13 -23.55 -11.34
CA ARG A 175 -10.27 -22.73 -12.56
C ARG A 175 -9.08 -21.82 -12.88
N TYR A 176 -8.30 -21.40 -11.90
CA TYR A 176 -7.27 -20.39 -12.10
C TYR A 176 -5.86 -20.91 -11.82
N LYS A 177 -4.98 -20.78 -12.81
CA LYS A 177 -3.55 -21.06 -12.65
C LYS A 177 -2.89 -19.89 -11.93
N LEU A 178 -2.12 -20.18 -10.87
CA LEU A 178 -1.28 -19.17 -10.23
C LEU A 178 -0.18 -18.67 -11.16
N TYR A 179 0.24 -17.43 -10.92
CA TYR A 179 1.46 -16.88 -11.51
C TYR A 179 2.69 -17.58 -10.94
N PRO A 180 3.89 -17.41 -11.56
CA PRO A 180 5.13 -17.84 -10.94
C PRO A 180 5.25 -17.29 -9.51
N ARG A 181 5.81 -18.10 -8.60
CA ARG A 181 5.94 -17.80 -7.18
C ARG A 181 6.58 -16.43 -6.95
N GLU A 182 7.54 -16.06 -7.79
CA GLU A 182 8.31 -14.82 -7.73
C GLU A 182 7.39 -13.60 -7.79
N ALA A 183 6.31 -13.65 -8.58
CA ALA A 183 5.35 -12.56 -8.69
C ALA A 183 4.70 -12.20 -7.34
N TYR A 184 4.48 -13.19 -6.48
CA TYR A 184 3.87 -13.02 -5.15
C TYR A 184 4.89 -12.64 -4.06
N LEU A 185 6.17 -12.90 -4.28
CA LEU A 185 7.23 -12.69 -3.28
C LEU A 185 8.08 -11.44 -3.52
N THR A 186 7.70 -10.59 -4.48
CA THR A 186 8.43 -9.36 -4.82
C THR A 186 8.38 -8.27 -3.74
N GLY A 187 7.50 -8.43 -2.73
CA GLY A 187 7.17 -7.39 -1.76
C GLY A 187 6.30 -6.26 -2.34
N ALA A 188 5.91 -6.33 -3.61
CA ALA A 188 4.84 -5.48 -4.14
C ALA A 188 3.49 -6.07 -3.75
N LYS A 189 2.56 -5.19 -3.36
CA LYS A 189 1.24 -5.52 -2.85
C LYS A 189 0.18 -5.22 -3.92
N SER A 190 -0.49 -6.26 -4.39
CA SER A 190 -1.66 -6.21 -5.26
C SER A 190 -2.89 -6.68 -4.48
N PHE A 191 -3.71 -5.71 -4.06
CA PHE A 191 -4.93 -5.99 -3.29
C PHE A 191 -6.07 -6.48 -4.19
N CYS A 192 -6.87 -7.43 -3.69
CA CYS A 192 -8.22 -7.74 -4.19
C CYS A 192 -9.16 -7.83 -3.00
N VAL A 193 -10.23 -7.04 -2.98
CA VAL A 193 -11.19 -7.01 -1.88
C VAL A 193 -12.44 -7.79 -2.24
N LEU A 194 -12.93 -8.65 -1.36
CA LEU A 194 -14.21 -9.32 -1.48
C LEU A 194 -15.25 -8.57 -0.64
N ASN A 195 -16.21 -7.89 -1.28
CA ASN A 195 -17.26 -7.15 -0.58
C ASN A 195 -18.47 -8.03 -0.28
N GLU A 196 -18.78 -8.22 1.00
CA GLU A 196 -19.91 -9.02 1.49
C GLU A 196 -21.24 -8.54 0.92
N ASP A 197 -21.46 -7.23 0.86
CA ASP A 197 -22.70 -6.61 0.34
C ASP A 197 -22.94 -6.85 -1.16
N THR A 198 -21.94 -7.41 -1.86
CA THR A 198 -22.03 -7.76 -3.28
C THR A 198 -22.08 -9.27 -3.50
N LEU A 199 -21.80 -10.07 -2.48
CA LEU A 199 -21.95 -11.51 -2.52
C LEU A 199 -23.42 -11.84 -2.80
N THR A 200 -23.67 -12.85 -3.62
CA THR A 200 -25.02 -13.28 -4.04
C THR A 200 -25.75 -12.36 -5.02
N ARG A 201 -25.17 -11.22 -5.43
CA ARG A 201 -25.73 -10.46 -6.55
C ARG A 201 -25.69 -11.34 -7.80
N SER A 202 -26.86 -11.86 -8.16
CA SER A 202 -27.05 -12.63 -9.37
C SER A 202 -26.89 -11.69 -10.55
N ARG A 203 -25.73 -11.75 -11.20
CA ARG A 203 -25.53 -11.07 -12.48
C ARG A 203 -25.98 -11.99 -13.59
N ARG A 204 -26.46 -11.41 -14.69
CA ARG A 204 -26.95 -12.20 -15.83
C ARG A 204 -25.86 -13.10 -16.44
N SER A 205 -24.60 -12.89 -16.09
CA SER A 205 -23.41 -13.61 -16.54
C SER A 205 -22.92 -14.68 -15.56
N ALA A 206 -22.97 -14.39 -14.26
CA ALA A 206 -22.49 -15.24 -13.19
C ALA A 206 -22.93 -14.68 -11.82
N VAL A 207 -23.06 -15.55 -10.82
CA VAL A 207 -23.13 -15.12 -9.42
C VAL A 207 -21.72 -14.83 -8.93
N TYR A 208 -21.43 -13.65 -8.41
CA TYR A 208 -20.12 -13.41 -7.79
C TYR A 208 -20.13 -13.93 -6.36
N ASP A 209 -19.22 -14.87 -6.08
CA ASP A 209 -19.05 -15.54 -4.79
C ASP A 209 -17.57 -15.88 -4.57
N LEU A 210 -17.26 -16.55 -3.45
CA LEU A 210 -15.89 -16.95 -3.10
C LEU A 210 -15.23 -17.90 -4.13
N SER A 211 -16.01 -18.64 -4.92
CA SER A 211 -15.48 -19.50 -6.00
C SER A 211 -14.96 -18.71 -7.19
N ARG A 212 -15.55 -17.53 -7.42
CA ARG A 212 -15.15 -16.63 -8.50
C ARG A 212 -14.19 -15.53 -8.03
N PHE A 213 -13.89 -15.44 -6.74
CA PHE A 213 -12.90 -14.48 -6.24
C PHE A 213 -11.53 -14.67 -6.94
N PRO A 214 -10.90 -13.61 -7.50
CA PRO A 214 -9.70 -13.72 -8.32
C PRO A 214 -8.41 -13.90 -7.49
N TYR A 215 -8.35 -14.95 -6.67
CA TYR A 215 -7.23 -15.21 -5.75
C TYR A 215 -5.85 -15.31 -6.39
N HIS A 216 -5.79 -15.65 -7.68
CA HIS A 216 -4.55 -15.79 -8.44
C HIS A 216 -3.99 -14.43 -8.90
N LEU A 217 -4.79 -13.37 -8.82
CA LEU A 217 -4.46 -11.98 -9.20
C LEU A 217 -4.27 -11.08 -7.97
N CYS A 218 -4.04 -11.65 -6.79
CA CYS A 218 -3.77 -10.90 -5.58
C CYS A 218 -2.53 -11.44 -4.86
N THR A 219 -1.71 -10.53 -4.34
CA THR A 219 -0.74 -10.84 -3.28
C THR A 219 -1.38 -10.61 -1.90
N ASP A 220 -2.38 -9.73 -1.84
CA ASP A 220 -3.10 -9.35 -0.63
C ASP A 220 -4.60 -9.50 -0.92
N ALA A 221 -5.25 -10.49 -0.32
CA ALA A 221 -6.68 -10.70 -0.45
C ALA A 221 -7.39 -10.18 0.80
N ALA A 222 -8.35 -9.27 0.64
CA ALA A 222 -9.08 -8.69 1.76
C ALA A 222 -10.53 -9.13 1.77
N TYR A 223 -11.06 -9.46 2.95
CA TYR A 223 -12.49 -9.59 3.18
C TYR A 223 -13.02 -8.26 3.71
N CYS A 224 -14.00 -7.69 3.01
CA CYS A 224 -14.76 -6.55 3.50
C CYS A 224 -16.23 -6.95 3.68
N CYS A 225 -16.87 -6.74 4.83
CA CYS A 225 -16.28 -6.15 6.02
C CYS A 225 -16.83 -6.82 7.27
N ALA A 226 -15.94 -7.13 8.21
CA ALA A 226 -16.37 -7.48 9.55
C ALA A 226 -16.77 -6.21 10.30
N SER A 227 -17.71 -6.33 11.22
CA SER A 227 -18.19 -5.21 12.01
C SER A 227 -17.79 -5.39 13.46
N LEU A 228 -17.54 -4.29 14.17
CA LEU A 228 -17.51 -4.31 15.62
C LEU A 228 -18.95 -4.20 16.15
N ASP A 229 -19.19 -4.77 17.32
CA ASP A 229 -20.45 -4.56 18.04
C ASP A 229 -20.63 -3.09 18.44
N ASP A 230 -21.85 -2.72 18.84
CA ASP A 230 -22.19 -1.33 19.18
C ASP A 230 -21.35 -0.77 20.34
N ASN A 231 -20.82 -1.66 21.18
CA ASN A 231 -19.95 -1.30 22.30
C ASN A 231 -18.46 -1.31 21.94
N ALA A 232 -18.11 -1.63 20.69
CA ALA A 232 -16.74 -1.85 20.21
C ALA A 232 -15.94 -2.86 21.06
N THR A 233 -16.62 -3.80 21.73
CA THR A 233 -16.00 -4.78 22.62
C THR A 233 -15.67 -6.08 21.91
N SER A 234 -16.40 -6.40 20.85
CA SER A 234 -16.20 -7.63 20.10
C SER A 234 -16.41 -7.42 18.60
N LEU A 235 -15.71 -8.20 17.79
CA LEU A 235 -16.01 -8.33 16.38
C LEU A 235 -17.29 -9.15 16.27
N GLN A 236 -18.34 -8.55 15.73
CA GLN A 236 -19.52 -9.29 15.33
C GLN A 236 -19.11 -10.23 14.22
N ASP A 237 -19.29 -11.53 14.47
CA ASP A 237 -19.16 -12.53 13.44
C ASP A 237 -20.17 -12.18 12.34
N PRO A 238 -19.72 -11.85 11.12
CA PRO A 238 -20.63 -11.76 10.01
C PRO A 238 -21.35 -13.10 9.96
N SER A 239 -22.68 -13.10 10.06
CA SER A 239 -23.50 -14.31 9.88
C SER A 239 -23.25 -14.99 8.52
N ALA A 240 -22.50 -14.33 7.63
CA ALA A 240 -21.99 -14.85 6.39
C ALA A 240 -20.94 -15.96 6.63
N TRP A 241 -21.29 -17.19 6.29
CA TRP A 241 -20.36 -18.32 6.15
C TRP A 241 -19.12 -17.96 5.29
N GLN A 242 -19.24 -16.97 4.40
CA GLN A 242 -18.17 -16.46 3.55
C GLN A 242 -17.04 -15.83 4.33
N PHE A 243 -17.30 -15.16 5.47
CA PHE A 243 -16.24 -14.67 6.36
C PHE A 243 -15.36 -15.83 6.83
N ARG A 244 -16.00 -16.89 7.38
CA ARG A 244 -15.29 -18.08 7.86
C ARG A 244 -14.63 -18.88 6.74
N ALA A 245 -15.19 -18.84 5.54
CA ALA A 245 -14.68 -19.56 4.38
C ALA A 245 -13.59 -18.78 3.61
N PHE A 246 -13.52 -17.46 3.72
CA PHE A 246 -12.55 -16.65 2.97
C PHE A 246 -11.09 -17.08 3.19
N PRO A 247 -10.66 -17.46 4.42
CA PRO A 247 -9.32 -17.96 4.64
C PRO A 247 -8.95 -19.23 3.87
N LEU A 248 -9.93 -19.99 3.37
CA LEU A 248 -9.70 -21.14 2.49
C LEU A 248 -9.06 -20.74 1.15
N VAL A 249 -9.07 -19.44 0.79
CA VAL A 249 -8.32 -18.89 -0.36
C VAL A 249 -6.84 -19.24 -0.28
N LYS A 250 -6.24 -19.33 0.92
CA LYS A 250 -4.83 -19.76 1.09
C LYS A 250 -4.54 -21.18 0.62
N GLY A 251 -5.54 -22.06 0.63
CA GLY A 251 -5.40 -23.40 0.05
C GLY A 251 -5.13 -23.39 -1.45
N ARG A 252 -5.42 -22.27 -2.13
CA ARG A 252 -5.22 -22.10 -3.58
C ARG A 252 -4.13 -21.11 -3.92
N ASN A 253 -4.00 -20.04 -3.15
CA ASN A 253 -2.87 -19.14 -3.23
C ASN A 253 -2.17 -19.10 -1.86
N PRO A 254 -1.23 -20.01 -1.58
CA PRO A 254 -0.53 -20.07 -0.30
C PRO A 254 0.41 -18.87 -0.08
N PHE A 255 0.64 -18.05 -1.11
CA PHE A 255 1.48 -16.86 -1.04
C PHE A 255 0.68 -15.60 -0.72
N ALA A 256 -0.66 -15.64 -0.80
CA ALA A 256 -1.49 -14.48 -0.51
C ALA A 256 -1.55 -14.20 0.99
N LYS A 257 -1.37 -12.93 1.35
CA LYS A 257 -1.69 -12.40 2.66
C LYS A 257 -3.19 -12.13 2.75
N LEU A 258 -3.80 -12.53 3.85
CA LEU A 258 -5.24 -12.36 4.09
C LEU A 258 -5.50 -11.19 5.03
N TRP A 259 -6.27 -10.23 4.55
CA TRP A 259 -6.66 -9.02 5.29
C TRP A 259 -8.12 -9.10 5.71
N LEU A 260 -8.38 -8.59 6.91
CA LEU A 260 -9.72 -8.32 7.39
C LEU A 260 -9.97 -6.82 7.45
N PHE A 261 -10.93 -6.32 6.70
CA PHE A 261 -11.35 -4.93 6.77
C PHE A 261 -12.49 -4.79 7.76
N ILE A 262 -12.36 -3.81 8.66
CA ILE A 262 -13.34 -3.50 9.69
C ILE A 262 -14.23 -2.34 9.23
N GLU A 263 -15.52 -2.42 9.51
CA GLU A 263 -16.45 -1.30 9.44
C GLU A 263 -17.14 -1.05 10.79
N PHE A 264 -17.43 0.22 11.08
CA PHE A 264 -18.13 0.62 12.30
C PHE A 264 -19.62 0.81 11.99
N ARG A 265 -20.43 -0.26 12.13
CA ARG A 265 -21.88 -0.20 11.87
C ARG A 265 -22.65 0.67 12.86
N GLY A 266 -22.18 0.77 14.10
CA GLY A 266 -22.77 1.64 15.13
C GLY A 266 -22.57 3.15 14.88
N GLY A 267 -21.98 3.54 13.74
CA GLY A 267 -21.66 4.92 13.44
C GLY A 267 -20.70 5.51 14.46
N VAL A 268 -20.70 6.85 14.59
CA VAL A 268 -19.81 7.63 15.47
C VAL A 268 -19.77 7.09 16.91
N GLN A 269 -20.91 6.68 17.46
CA GLN A 269 -21.02 6.26 18.86
C GLN A 269 -20.15 5.04 19.21
N CYS A 270 -20.08 4.06 18.31
CA CYS A 270 -19.24 2.87 18.50
C CYS A 270 -17.76 3.26 18.63
N ILE A 271 -17.33 4.29 17.89
CA ILE A 271 -15.94 4.74 17.93
C ILE A 271 -15.66 5.63 19.14
N GLU A 272 -16.62 6.47 19.54
CA GLU A 272 -16.49 7.20 20.81
C GLU A 272 -16.37 6.23 21.99
N ASN A 273 -17.18 5.17 22.01
CA ASN A 273 -17.12 4.14 23.04
C ASN A 273 -15.73 3.46 23.03
N LEU A 274 -15.20 3.17 21.84
CA LEU A 274 -13.89 2.57 21.65
C LEU A 274 -12.75 3.46 22.15
N ILE A 275 -12.77 4.73 21.77
CA ILE A 275 -11.73 5.71 22.11
C ILE A 275 -11.78 6.05 23.60
N ASN A 276 -12.97 6.14 24.18
CA ASN A 276 -13.19 6.49 25.58
C ASN A 276 -13.14 5.28 26.54
N ALA A 277 -12.94 4.08 26.02
CA ALA A 277 -12.83 2.87 26.82
C ALA A 277 -11.63 2.94 27.76
N ARG A 278 -11.71 2.25 28.91
CA ARG A 278 -10.60 2.23 29.87
C ARG A 278 -9.41 1.50 29.24
N ARG A 279 -8.20 1.78 29.73
CA ARG A 279 -6.99 1.08 29.26
C ARG A 279 -7.11 -0.45 29.33
N ALA A 280 -7.77 -0.98 30.37
CA ALA A 280 -8.04 -2.41 30.51
C ALA A 280 -8.96 -2.95 29.40
N ASP A 281 -9.96 -2.18 29.00
CA ASP A 281 -10.91 -2.54 27.94
C ASP A 281 -10.21 -2.54 26.57
N ASN A 282 -9.36 -1.53 26.31
CA ASN A 282 -8.54 -1.47 25.10
C ASN A 282 -7.54 -2.65 25.00
N GLN A 283 -6.98 -3.10 26.13
CA GLN A 283 -6.15 -4.31 26.17
C GLN A 283 -6.94 -5.57 25.86
N GLN A 284 -8.16 -5.69 26.41
CA GLN A 284 -9.04 -6.80 26.08
C GLN A 284 -9.42 -6.79 24.61
N LEU A 285 -9.75 -5.64 24.03
CA LEU A 285 -10.04 -5.53 22.61
C LEU A 285 -8.84 -5.98 21.76
N ALA A 286 -7.65 -5.46 22.03
CA ALA A 286 -6.45 -5.83 21.26
C ALA A 286 -6.20 -7.35 21.32
N SER A 287 -6.34 -7.95 22.51
CA SER A 287 -6.24 -9.40 22.69
C SER A 287 -7.32 -10.17 21.91
N ARG A 288 -8.57 -9.69 21.92
CA ARG A 288 -9.68 -10.29 21.16
C ARG A 288 -9.45 -10.22 19.66
N VAL A 289 -9.01 -9.07 19.13
CA VAL A 289 -8.69 -8.90 17.70
C VAL A 289 -7.61 -9.91 17.28
N VAL A 290 -6.52 -10.01 18.04
CA VAL A 290 -5.46 -11.01 17.79
C VAL A 290 -6.01 -12.43 17.82
N GLY A 291 -6.81 -12.77 18.84
CA GLY A 291 -7.44 -14.08 18.97
C GLY A 291 -8.32 -14.41 17.77
N TRP A 292 -9.10 -13.45 17.28
CA TRP A 292 -10.00 -13.60 16.15
C TRP A 292 -9.25 -13.85 14.84
N LEU A 293 -8.26 -13.00 14.54
CA LEU A 293 -7.45 -13.15 13.33
C LEU A 293 -6.75 -14.52 13.29
N LYS A 294 -6.20 -14.97 14.43
CA LYS A 294 -5.58 -16.29 14.55
C LYS A 294 -6.59 -17.44 14.39
N ALA A 295 -7.75 -17.33 15.05
CA ALA A 295 -8.77 -18.37 15.02
C ALA A 295 -9.29 -18.61 13.60
N TYR A 296 -9.50 -17.53 12.84
CA TYR A 296 -10.01 -17.62 11.47
C TYR A 296 -8.90 -17.72 10.41
N GLY A 297 -7.65 -17.41 10.74
CA GLY A 297 -6.50 -17.57 9.82
C GLY A 297 -6.23 -16.35 8.93
N TYR A 298 -6.58 -15.16 9.39
CA TYR A 298 -6.20 -13.89 8.78
C TYR A 298 -4.79 -13.47 9.24
N ASP A 299 -4.08 -12.74 8.39
CA ASP A 299 -2.72 -12.26 8.64
C ASP A 299 -2.67 -10.79 9.05
N ALA A 300 -3.74 -10.04 8.78
CA ALA A 300 -3.74 -8.60 8.94
C ALA A 300 -5.14 -8.03 9.12
N VAL A 301 -5.22 -6.84 9.71
CA VAL A 301 -6.48 -6.10 9.91
C VAL A 301 -6.33 -4.63 9.50
N ALA A 302 -7.39 -4.06 8.91
CA ALA A 302 -7.44 -2.65 8.56
C ALA A 302 -8.68 -1.97 9.16
N PHE A 303 -8.47 -0.85 9.87
CA PHE A 303 -9.54 -0.06 10.50
C PHE A 303 -9.83 1.24 9.72
N PRO A 304 -11.08 1.71 9.65
CA PRO A 304 -11.41 2.91 8.90
C PRO A 304 -11.06 4.18 9.69
N TRP A 305 -10.33 5.09 9.04
CA TRP A 305 -9.77 6.32 9.61
C TRP A 305 -10.83 7.36 9.99
N LYS A 306 -11.82 7.58 9.12
CA LYS A 306 -12.85 8.66 9.16
C LYS A 306 -13.46 8.91 10.53
N HIS A 307 -13.51 7.85 11.30
CA HIS A 307 -14.27 7.69 12.50
C HIS A 307 -13.44 7.91 13.78
N LEU A 308 -12.11 7.86 13.66
CA LEU A 308 -11.18 7.82 14.79
C LEU A 308 -10.68 9.19 15.23
N CYS A 309 -11.09 10.28 14.56
CA CYS A 309 -10.52 11.62 14.77
C CYS A 309 -11.59 12.71 14.88
N GLN A 310 -12.61 12.44 15.69
CA GLN A 310 -13.34 13.55 16.29
C GLN A 310 -12.40 14.34 17.21
N PRO A 311 -12.60 15.64 17.42
CA PRO A 311 -11.79 16.41 18.36
C PRO A 311 -11.90 15.78 19.75
N GLU A 312 -10.84 15.06 20.14
CA GLU A 312 -10.73 14.40 21.43
C GLU A 312 -10.12 15.37 22.45
N GLU A 313 -10.55 15.26 23.71
CA GLU A 313 -9.75 15.79 24.81
C GLU A 313 -8.42 15.02 24.89
N GLU A 314 -7.30 15.72 24.73
CA GLU A 314 -5.98 15.12 24.95
C GLU A 314 -5.88 14.66 26.41
N VAL A 315 -5.58 13.38 26.63
CA VAL A 315 -5.24 12.85 27.96
C VAL A 315 -3.74 12.67 27.99
N GLU A 316 -3.05 13.32 28.93
CA GLU A 316 -1.59 13.22 29.08
C GLU A 316 -0.78 13.64 27.82
N GLY A 317 -1.35 14.50 26.97
CA GLY A 317 -0.70 14.99 25.74
C GLY A 317 -0.72 14.02 24.56
N GLU A 318 -1.43 12.90 24.68
CA GLU A 318 -1.67 11.94 23.59
C GLU A 318 -3.17 11.80 23.32
N SER A 319 -3.55 11.78 22.04
CA SER A 319 -4.92 11.43 21.64
C SER A 319 -5.18 9.95 21.94
N ARG A 320 -6.36 9.65 22.50
CA ARG A 320 -6.75 8.31 22.94
C ARG A 320 -6.78 7.32 21.77
N SER A 321 -7.17 7.77 20.57
CA SER A 321 -7.11 6.94 19.36
C SER A 321 -5.68 6.51 19.02
N ILE A 322 -4.69 7.39 19.13
CA ILE A 322 -3.27 7.04 18.90
C ILE A 322 -2.80 5.99 19.91
N ALA A 323 -3.15 6.16 21.20
CA ALA A 323 -2.78 5.22 22.25
C ALA A 323 -3.37 3.82 22.00
N LEU A 324 -4.63 3.75 21.53
CA LEU A 324 -5.26 2.50 21.11
C LEU A 324 -4.52 1.85 19.93
N PHE A 325 -4.17 2.60 18.89
CA PHE A 325 -3.45 2.05 17.74
C PHE A 325 -2.05 1.57 18.08
N ARG A 326 -1.34 2.23 18.99
CA ARG A 326 -0.05 1.74 19.50
C ARG A 326 -0.20 0.42 20.24
N LEU A 327 -1.27 0.28 21.03
CA LEU A 327 -1.58 -0.96 21.72
C LEU A 327 -1.92 -2.09 20.74
N LEU A 328 -2.75 -1.80 19.73
CA LEU A 328 -3.10 -2.74 18.66
C LEU A 328 -1.85 -3.17 17.88
N LYS A 329 -1.01 -2.22 17.44
CA LYS A 329 0.24 -2.50 16.73
C LYS A 329 1.12 -3.44 17.53
N ARG A 330 1.32 -3.17 18.82
CA ARG A 330 2.13 -4.03 19.70
C ARG A 330 1.55 -5.45 19.78
N ALA A 331 0.26 -5.58 20.11
CA ALA A 331 -0.39 -6.88 20.26
C ALA A 331 -0.39 -7.69 18.96
N LEU A 332 -0.61 -7.04 17.82
CA LEU A 332 -0.59 -7.67 16.49
C LEU A 332 0.84 -8.07 16.09
N SER A 333 1.83 -7.20 16.31
CA SER A 333 3.24 -7.49 15.99
C SER A 333 3.78 -8.68 16.80
N GLU A 334 3.47 -8.76 18.10
CA GLU A 334 3.81 -9.92 18.95
C GLU A 334 3.21 -11.23 18.42
N ALA A 335 2.09 -11.12 17.71
CA ALA A 335 1.40 -12.22 17.06
C ALA A 335 1.81 -12.46 15.59
N SER A 336 2.78 -11.69 15.05
CA SER A 336 3.15 -11.69 13.63
C SER A 336 1.99 -11.34 12.68
N LEU A 337 1.12 -10.42 13.10
CA LEU A 337 -0.01 -9.89 12.35
C LEU A 337 0.23 -8.41 11.99
N GLU A 338 -0.31 -7.95 10.86
CA GLU A 338 -0.15 -6.55 10.41
C GLU A 338 -1.37 -5.66 10.73
N LEU A 339 -1.10 -4.39 11.01
CA LEU A 339 -2.10 -3.36 11.23
C LEU A 339 -2.06 -2.31 10.12
N ALA A 340 -3.22 -2.00 9.55
CA ALA A 340 -3.40 -0.91 8.62
C ALA A 340 -4.61 -0.02 8.96
N VAL A 341 -4.72 1.10 8.24
CA VAL A 341 -5.88 1.97 8.21
C VAL A 341 -6.41 2.14 6.80
N LEU A 342 -7.74 2.15 6.69
CA LEU A 342 -8.49 2.48 5.49
C LEU A 342 -8.81 3.97 5.50
N VAL A 343 -8.49 4.67 4.42
CA VAL A 343 -8.52 6.12 4.37
C VAL A 343 -9.25 6.61 3.13
N ASP A 344 -10.15 7.58 3.30
CA ASP A 344 -10.74 8.32 2.19
C ASP A 344 -9.85 9.54 1.86
N GLY A 345 -9.42 9.65 0.60
CA GLY A 345 -8.43 10.64 0.16
C GLY A 345 -8.69 12.09 0.62
N PRO A 346 -9.88 12.66 0.39
CA PRO A 346 -10.22 14.01 0.82
C PRO A 346 -10.17 14.24 2.33
N GLU A 347 -10.41 13.21 3.14
CA GLU A 347 -10.62 13.37 4.58
C GLU A 347 -9.34 13.58 5.37
N VAL A 348 -8.18 13.24 4.79
CA VAL A 348 -6.86 13.42 5.41
C VAL A 348 -6.38 14.87 5.36
N ARG A 349 -6.88 15.66 4.41
CA ARG A 349 -6.32 16.98 4.11
C ARG A 349 -6.41 17.90 5.34
N GLY A 350 -5.25 18.33 5.83
CA GLY A 350 -5.16 19.24 6.96
C GLY A 350 -5.48 18.62 8.33
N ARG A 351 -5.44 17.29 8.47
CA ARG A 351 -5.64 16.58 9.73
C ARG A 351 -4.31 16.23 10.41
N PRO A 352 -3.83 17.00 11.41
CA PRO A 352 -2.57 16.69 12.09
C PRO A 352 -2.61 15.38 12.87
N GLU A 353 -3.78 14.95 13.33
CA GLU A 353 -3.99 13.69 14.04
C GLU A 353 -3.63 12.49 13.17
N PHE A 354 -3.93 12.57 11.86
CA PHE A 354 -3.57 11.51 10.90
C PHE A 354 -2.08 11.29 10.85
N LEU A 355 -1.33 12.38 10.86
CA LEU A 355 0.12 12.33 10.80
C LEU A 355 0.71 11.73 12.09
N ARG A 356 0.14 12.05 13.25
CA ARG A 356 0.54 11.42 14.53
C ARG A 356 0.18 9.93 14.57
N LEU A 357 -0.92 9.53 13.93
CA LEU A 357 -1.32 8.13 13.84
C LEU A 357 -0.28 7.30 13.06
N LEU A 358 0.37 7.86 12.04
CA LEU A 358 1.37 7.13 11.24
C LEU A 358 2.50 6.54 12.09
N ASP A 359 2.88 7.20 13.19
CA ASP A 359 3.88 6.70 14.15
C ASP A 359 3.40 5.43 14.88
N ALA A 360 2.09 5.23 14.98
CA ALA A 360 1.44 4.09 15.63
C ALA A 360 1.13 2.94 14.65
N LEU A 361 1.54 3.04 13.39
CA LEU A 361 1.21 2.09 12.33
C LEU A 361 2.46 1.37 11.78
N ASP A 362 2.26 0.26 11.06
CA ASP A 362 3.33 -0.48 10.37
C ASP A 362 3.81 0.24 9.09
N ASP A 363 4.96 -0.17 8.55
CA ASP A 363 5.58 0.45 7.36
C ASP A 363 4.73 0.30 6.08
N SER A 364 3.65 -0.47 6.08
CA SER A 364 2.74 -0.63 4.92
C SER A 364 1.28 -0.55 5.35
N ALA A 365 0.96 0.47 6.14
CA ALA A 365 -0.26 0.51 6.92
C ALA A 365 -1.31 1.51 6.43
N VAL A 366 -1.13 2.18 5.28
CA VAL A 366 -2.14 3.14 4.78
C VAL A 366 -2.72 2.64 3.48
N ILE A 367 -4.01 2.28 3.50
CA ILE A 367 -4.77 1.83 2.35
C ILE A 367 -5.80 2.91 2.01
N VAL A 368 -5.63 3.53 0.84
CA VAL A 368 -6.52 4.56 0.31
C VAL A 368 -7.66 3.89 -0.45
N LYS A 369 -8.89 4.11 0.01
CA LYS A 369 -10.10 3.62 -0.64
C LYS A 369 -10.34 4.39 -1.96
N PRO A 370 -10.98 3.78 -2.96
CA PRO A 370 -11.42 4.51 -4.14
C PRO A 370 -12.45 5.58 -3.74
N PRO A 371 -12.73 6.56 -4.63
CA PRO A 371 -13.88 7.44 -4.46
C PRO A 371 -15.14 6.60 -4.20
N PRO A 372 -15.98 6.98 -3.23
CA PRO A 372 -17.04 6.11 -2.77
C PRO A 372 -18.09 5.91 -3.88
N LEU A 373 -18.41 4.64 -4.16
CA LEU A 373 -19.46 4.22 -5.12
C LEU A 373 -20.88 4.49 -4.63
N SER A 374 -21.02 4.90 -3.39
CA SER A 374 -22.26 5.40 -2.85
C SER A 374 -21.92 6.70 -2.18
N SER A 375 -22.79 7.69 -2.28
CA SER A 375 -22.83 8.87 -1.43
C SER A 375 -22.71 8.50 0.06
N GLY A 376 -21.47 8.29 0.51
CA GLY A 376 -21.13 7.93 1.89
C GLY A 376 -21.20 9.13 2.84
N LYS A 377 -21.72 10.27 2.36
CA LYS A 377 -22.56 11.14 3.16
C LYS A 377 -24.00 10.90 2.71
N ARG A 378 -24.87 10.52 3.66
CA ARG A 378 -26.32 10.37 3.46
C ARG A 378 -27.03 11.60 2.85
N ASP A 379 -26.33 12.70 2.61
CA ASP A 379 -26.94 13.99 2.25
C ASP A 379 -26.70 14.45 0.80
N THR A 380 -25.81 13.80 0.03
CA THR A 380 -25.69 14.09 -1.41
C THR A 380 -25.40 12.79 -2.17
N ALA A 381 -26.47 12.15 -2.66
CA ALA A 381 -26.39 11.13 -3.71
C ALA A 381 -25.37 11.56 -4.80
N PRO A 382 -24.68 10.64 -5.50
CA PRO A 382 -24.00 11.01 -6.74
C PRO A 382 -24.97 11.86 -7.56
N PRO A 383 -24.53 12.93 -8.24
CA PRO A 383 -25.42 13.73 -9.06
C PRO A 383 -25.80 12.90 -10.28
N PHE A 384 -26.71 11.94 -10.10
CA PHE A 384 -27.34 11.19 -11.17
C PHE A 384 -28.24 12.10 -12.03
N SER A 385 -28.29 13.40 -11.70
CA SER A 385 -28.80 14.50 -12.51
C SER A 385 -27.88 14.87 -13.68
N GLU A 386 -26.63 14.41 -13.70
CA GLU A 386 -25.71 14.61 -14.83
C GLU A 386 -24.78 13.41 -15.04
N THR A 387 -24.17 13.34 -16.22
CA THR A 387 -23.16 12.33 -16.54
C THR A 387 -21.82 12.68 -15.91
N PHE A 388 -21.18 11.70 -15.29
CA PHE A 388 -19.93 11.89 -14.57
C PHE A 388 -18.99 10.71 -14.72
N LEU A 389 -17.69 10.96 -14.51
CA LEU A 389 -16.68 9.92 -14.44
C LEU A 389 -16.36 9.65 -12.97
N LEU A 390 -16.28 8.37 -12.59
CA LEU A 390 -15.83 7.99 -11.25
C LEU A 390 -14.40 8.47 -10.99
N TYR A 391 -13.57 8.43 -12.03
CA TYR A 391 -12.22 8.94 -12.02
C TYR A 391 -12.07 10.05 -13.07
N ASP A 392 -11.90 11.27 -12.59
CA ASP A 392 -11.41 12.40 -13.35
C ASP A 392 -10.07 12.90 -12.76
N LYS A 393 -9.60 14.05 -13.24
CA LYS A 393 -8.36 14.65 -12.76
C LYS A 393 -8.40 14.99 -11.27
N GLU A 394 -9.54 15.44 -10.78
CA GLU A 394 -9.76 15.94 -9.43
C GLU A 394 -9.88 14.79 -8.43
N ALA A 395 -10.61 13.74 -8.80
CA ALA A 395 -10.67 12.48 -8.07
C ALA A 395 -9.27 11.89 -7.88
N VAL A 396 -8.47 11.81 -8.96
CA VAL A 396 -7.07 11.36 -8.87
C VAL A 396 -6.23 12.27 -7.97
N ASP A 397 -6.37 13.59 -8.09
CA ASP A 397 -5.68 14.53 -7.20
C ASP A 397 -6.06 14.35 -5.74
N SER A 398 -7.34 14.06 -5.46
CA SER A 398 -7.86 13.85 -4.11
C SER A 398 -7.29 12.59 -3.45
N LEU A 399 -7.11 11.50 -4.22
CA LEU A 399 -6.50 10.26 -3.71
C LEU A 399 -5.03 10.49 -3.35
N VAL A 400 -4.30 11.25 -4.16
CA VAL A 400 -2.86 11.49 -3.95
C VAL A 400 -2.58 12.46 -2.79
N VAL A 401 -3.59 13.18 -2.29
CA VAL A 401 -3.45 14.04 -1.09
C VAL A 401 -2.85 13.27 0.08
N VAL A 402 -3.31 12.04 0.33
CA VAL A 402 -2.81 11.21 1.44
C VAL A 402 -1.29 11.04 1.37
N ARG A 403 -0.76 10.68 0.20
CA ARG A 403 0.69 10.53 -0.01
C ARG A 403 1.44 11.85 0.15
N ARG A 404 0.84 12.96 -0.30
CA ARG A 404 1.42 14.30 -0.17
C ARG A 404 1.56 14.71 1.29
N GLU A 405 0.52 14.50 2.09
CA GLU A 405 0.52 14.82 3.52
C GLU A 405 1.52 13.95 4.29
N ILE A 406 1.55 12.62 4.04
CA ILE A 406 2.54 11.70 4.62
C ILE A 406 3.97 12.16 4.29
N ARG A 407 4.22 12.52 3.03
CA ARG A 407 5.55 12.99 2.61
C ARG A 407 5.93 14.31 3.26
N LYS A 408 5.01 15.27 3.33
CA LYS A 408 5.22 16.56 3.99
C LYS A 408 5.60 16.34 5.46
N HIS A 409 4.93 15.41 6.12
CA HIS A 409 5.22 15.04 7.50
C HIS A 409 6.61 14.42 7.68
N GLY A 410 6.97 13.40 6.88
CA GLY A 410 8.29 12.77 6.98
C GLY A 410 9.44 13.74 6.73
N LEU A 411 9.29 14.63 5.74
CA LEU A 411 10.28 15.69 5.46
C LEU A 411 10.44 16.65 6.65
N SER A 412 9.35 16.99 7.34
CA SER A 412 9.41 17.90 8.50
C SER A 412 10.14 17.31 9.72
N ARG A 413 10.21 15.97 9.81
CA ARG A 413 10.83 15.27 10.94
C ARG A 413 12.21 14.68 10.62
N ASN A 414 12.70 14.85 9.40
CA ASN A 414 13.92 14.19 8.90
C ASN A 414 13.91 12.66 9.08
N VAL A 415 12.70 12.06 9.04
CA VAL A 415 12.52 10.60 9.12
C VAL A 415 12.33 10.09 7.69
N PRO A 416 13.12 9.09 7.23
CA PRO A 416 12.86 8.42 5.97
C PRO A 416 11.43 7.90 6.01
N THR A 417 10.54 8.33 5.11
CA THR A 417 9.13 7.91 5.11
C THR A 417 9.07 6.40 4.86
N PRO A 418 8.89 5.55 5.88
CA PRO A 418 8.90 4.11 5.67
C PRO A 418 7.54 3.65 5.15
N TRP A 419 6.50 4.48 5.29
CA TRP A 419 5.12 4.14 4.97
C TRP A 419 4.90 4.01 3.46
N ASP A 420 4.64 2.79 3.02
CA ASP A 420 4.04 2.49 1.73
C ASP A 420 2.53 2.76 1.78
N VAL A 421 2.05 3.52 0.81
CA VAL A 421 0.62 3.86 0.65
C VAL A 421 0.05 3.02 -0.47
N CYS A 422 -1.01 2.30 -0.16
CA CYS A 422 -1.69 1.38 -1.05
C CYS A 422 -2.92 2.04 -1.65
N PHE A 423 -3.04 2.08 -2.97
CA PHE A 423 -4.19 2.70 -3.64
C PHE A 423 -5.12 1.64 -4.20
N LEU A 424 -6.33 1.57 -3.64
CA LEU A 424 -7.40 0.76 -4.21
C LEU A 424 -8.11 1.55 -5.30
N VAL A 425 -8.35 0.90 -6.43
CA VAL A 425 -9.21 1.40 -7.51
C VAL A 425 -10.50 0.61 -7.55
N SER A 426 -11.59 1.27 -7.90
CA SER A 426 -12.86 0.64 -8.18
C SER A 426 -12.95 0.31 -9.68
N LEU A 427 -13.53 -0.83 -10.01
CA LEU A 427 -13.84 -1.25 -11.37
C LEU A 427 -15.30 -1.00 -11.75
N ALA A 428 -16.13 -0.54 -10.81
CA ALA A 428 -17.52 -0.22 -11.07
C ALA A 428 -17.62 0.88 -12.14
N GLY A 429 -18.43 0.62 -13.15
CA GLY A 429 -18.84 1.61 -14.12
C GLY A 429 -20.10 2.35 -13.68
N THR A 430 -20.33 3.53 -14.25
CA THR A 430 -21.58 4.27 -14.07
C THR A 430 -22.52 4.02 -15.25
N ALA A 431 -23.82 4.03 -14.99
CA ALA A 431 -24.89 3.79 -15.95
C ALA A 431 -26.07 4.73 -15.68
N LEU A 432 -26.41 5.57 -16.65
CA LEU A 432 -27.34 6.68 -16.51
C LEU A 432 -28.33 6.72 -17.67
N ILE A 433 -29.45 7.42 -17.44
CA ILE A 433 -30.44 7.77 -18.44
C ILE A 433 -30.31 9.26 -18.75
N LEU A 434 -29.93 9.61 -19.97
CA LEU A 434 -29.80 10.99 -20.43
C LEU A 434 -31.17 11.68 -20.53
N ALA A 435 -31.22 12.97 -20.19
CA ALA A 435 -32.38 13.81 -20.47
C ALA A 435 -32.54 14.05 -21.98
N ASP A 436 -31.42 14.15 -22.70
CA ASP A 436 -31.37 14.28 -24.16
C ASP A 436 -30.37 13.30 -24.78
N SER A 437 -30.86 12.39 -25.61
CA SER A 437 -30.03 11.43 -26.36
C SER A 437 -29.07 12.08 -27.36
N SER A 438 -29.25 13.35 -27.72
CA SER A 438 -28.33 14.06 -28.62
C SER A 438 -27.02 14.45 -27.91
N ASN A 439 -27.02 14.54 -26.58
CA ASN A 439 -25.88 14.96 -25.78
C ASN A 439 -25.40 13.87 -24.81
N GLY A 440 -24.39 13.09 -25.23
CA GLY A 440 -23.72 12.09 -24.39
C GLY A 440 -22.35 12.50 -23.87
N SER A 441 -21.99 13.79 -23.86
CA SER A 441 -20.73 14.23 -23.26
C SER A 441 -20.77 14.07 -21.74
N VAL A 442 -19.60 13.92 -21.10
CA VAL A 442 -19.49 14.06 -19.64
C VAL A 442 -20.00 15.45 -19.22
N GLY A 443 -20.81 15.53 -18.17
CA GLY A 443 -21.53 16.73 -17.72
C GLY A 443 -22.88 16.96 -18.41
N ALA A 444 -23.29 16.09 -19.34
CA ALA A 444 -24.64 16.16 -19.93
C ALA A 444 -25.71 15.81 -18.87
N GLU A 445 -26.87 16.46 -18.96
CA GLU A 445 -28.00 16.24 -18.06
C GLU A 445 -28.54 14.81 -18.14
N ALA A 446 -28.83 14.23 -16.98
CA ALA A 446 -29.38 12.90 -16.80
C ALA A 446 -30.65 12.95 -15.94
N VAL A 447 -31.61 12.08 -16.27
CA VAL A 447 -32.86 11.94 -15.52
C VAL A 447 -32.66 11.08 -14.27
N GLY A 448 -31.60 10.25 -14.26
CA GLY A 448 -31.28 9.41 -13.12
C GLY A 448 -30.41 8.20 -13.47
N PRO A 449 -30.18 7.32 -12.48
CA PRO A 449 -29.46 6.08 -12.69
C PRO A 449 -30.25 5.13 -13.60
N TRP A 450 -29.55 4.43 -14.46
CA TRP A 450 -30.14 3.31 -15.19
C TRP A 450 -30.26 2.09 -14.25
N THR A 451 -31.40 1.42 -14.25
CA THR A 451 -31.70 0.26 -13.36
C THR A 451 -32.06 -1.01 -14.13
N GLY A 452 -31.71 -1.09 -15.42
CA GLY A 452 -32.05 -2.25 -16.26
C GLY A 452 -31.13 -3.45 -16.06
N GLY A 453 -31.67 -4.64 -15.82
CA GLY A 453 -30.91 -5.89 -15.81
C GLY A 453 -30.16 -6.15 -14.51
N SER A 454 -28.85 -6.44 -14.59
CA SER A 454 -27.96 -6.65 -13.43
C SER A 454 -27.29 -5.37 -12.92
N ILE A 455 -27.66 -4.22 -13.50
CA ILE A 455 -27.22 -2.88 -13.09
C ILE A 455 -27.82 -2.56 -11.72
N ALA A 456 -26.98 -2.24 -10.74
CA ALA A 456 -27.42 -1.94 -9.39
C ALA A 456 -27.35 -0.44 -9.14
N ASN A 457 -28.49 0.26 -9.11
CA ASN A 457 -28.59 1.68 -8.76
C ASN A 457 -27.62 2.59 -9.55
N GLY A 458 -27.54 2.40 -10.87
CA GLY A 458 -26.64 3.18 -11.72
C GLY A 458 -25.20 2.70 -11.76
N TRP A 459 -24.89 1.54 -11.16
CA TRP A 459 -23.59 0.88 -11.26
C TRP A 459 -23.66 -0.30 -12.21
N ILE A 460 -22.74 -0.35 -13.17
CA ILE A 460 -22.65 -1.37 -14.21
C ILE A 460 -21.27 -2.01 -14.21
N SER A 461 -21.22 -3.33 -14.44
CA SER A 461 -19.97 -4.08 -14.56
C SER A 461 -19.51 -4.20 -16.00
N LEU A 462 -18.22 -4.48 -16.17
CA LEU A 462 -17.61 -4.59 -17.50
C LEU A 462 -18.31 -5.67 -18.36
N ASP A 463 -18.67 -6.81 -17.78
CA ASP A 463 -19.39 -7.86 -18.49
C ASP A 463 -20.77 -7.43 -19.00
N ASP A 464 -21.50 -6.63 -18.22
CA ASP A 464 -22.78 -6.05 -18.63
C ASP A 464 -22.61 -5.06 -19.77
N VAL A 465 -21.58 -4.22 -19.74
CA VAL A 465 -21.24 -3.30 -20.84
C VAL A 465 -20.95 -4.07 -22.13
N CYS A 466 -20.19 -5.17 -22.05
CA CYS A 466 -19.80 -5.96 -23.22
C CYS A 466 -20.96 -6.71 -23.88
N ARG A 467 -22.04 -6.99 -23.14
CA ARG A 467 -23.26 -7.61 -23.68
C ARG A 467 -24.14 -6.65 -24.46
N LEU A 468 -23.99 -5.36 -24.19
CA LEU A 468 -24.84 -4.33 -24.77
C LEU A 468 -24.25 -3.79 -26.08
N THR A 469 -25.14 -3.42 -27.00
CA THR A 469 -24.76 -2.75 -28.23
C THR A 469 -24.80 -1.24 -28.02
N TRP A 470 -23.68 -0.59 -28.34
CA TRP A 470 -23.46 0.83 -28.12
C TRP A 470 -23.32 1.55 -29.47
N THR A 471 -24.06 2.63 -29.67
CA THR A 471 -24.02 3.42 -30.92
C THR A 471 -22.78 4.31 -30.98
N THR A 472 -22.36 4.86 -29.85
CA THR A 472 -21.15 5.65 -29.75
C THR A 472 -20.23 5.14 -28.64
N ARG A 473 -18.93 5.29 -28.88
CA ARG A 473 -17.85 4.88 -27.98
C ARG A 473 -16.74 5.92 -28.05
N ARG A 474 -16.30 6.43 -26.90
CA ARG A 474 -15.26 7.46 -26.81
C ARG A 474 -14.38 7.21 -25.60
N ALA A 475 -13.08 7.41 -25.75
CA ALA A 475 -12.17 7.42 -24.61
C ALA A 475 -12.25 8.78 -23.90
N ALA A 476 -12.46 8.73 -22.59
CA ALA A 476 -12.20 9.81 -21.65
C ALA A 476 -10.88 9.51 -20.90
N PRO A 477 -10.30 10.46 -20.14
CA PRO A 477 -8.95 10.29 -19.57
C PRO A 477 -8.72 8.97 -18.81
N TYR A 478 -9.71 8.53 -18.03
CA TYR A 478 -9.62 7.32 -17.20
C TYR A 478 -10.82 6.39 -17.35
N ALA A 479 -11.69 6.62 -18.32
CA ALA A 479 -12.86 5.79 -18.57
C ALA A 479 -13.16 5.71 -20.07
N HIS A 480 -13.82 4.64 -20.48
CA HIS A 480 -14.44 4.47 -21.77
C HIS A 480 -15.93 4.81 -21.63
N VAL A 481 -16.35 5.86 -22.33
CA VAL A 481 -17.74 6.32 -22.38
C VAL A 481 -18.45 5.65 -23.54
N ALA A 482 -19.65 5.12 -23.30
CA ALA A 482 -20.48 4.52 -24.33
C ALA A 482 -21.93 4.98 -24.19
N GLN A 483 -22.60 5.16 -25.33
CA GLN A 483 -23.98 5.62 -25.37
C GLN A 483 -24.80 4.81 -26.39
N SER A 484 -26.08 4.59 -26.10
CA SER A 484 -27.06 3.96 -26.99
C SER A 484 -28.43 4.58 -26.74
N GLY A 485 -28.88 5.46 -27.64
CA GLY A 485 -30.08 6.27 -27.41
C GLY A 485 -29.95 7.13 -26.15
N ILE A 486 -30.87 6.96 -25.21
CA ILE A 486 -30.84 7.64 -23.91
C ILE A 486 -29.94 6.97 -22.87
N PHE A 487 -29.41 5.77 -23.15
CA PHE A 487 -28.55 5.07 -22.20
C PHE A 487 -27.11 5.54 -22.32
N TRP A 488 -26.48 5.85 -21.20
CA TRP A 488 -25.11 6.31 -21.12
C TRP A 488 -24.34 5.53 -20.07
N THR A 489 -23.08 5.21 -20.35
CA THR A 489 -22.19 4.53 -19.39
C THR A 489 -20.78 5.09 -19.44
N ALA A 490 -20.09 5.04 -18.31
CA ALA A 490 -18.64 5.22 -18.24
C ALA A 490 -18.02 4.10 -17.41
N THR A 491 -17.12 3.33 -18.05
CA THR A 491 -16.51 2.14 -17.45
C THR A 491 -15.02 2.09 -17.73
N HIS A 492 -14.26 1.28 -17.02
CA HIS A 492 -12.85 1.09 -17.36
C HIS A 492 -12.68 0.16 -18.57
N SER A 493 -11.80 0.55 -19.47
CA SER A 493 -11.15 -0.34 -20.45
C SER A 493 -9.72 -0.65 -19.98
N LEU A 494 -9.07 -1.64 -20.61
CA LEU A 494 -7.65 -1.94 -20.34
C LEU A 494 -6.76 -0.70 -20.49
N GLU A 495 -7.00 0.10 -21.52
CA GLU A 495 -6.23 1.30 -21.86
C GLU A 495 -6.47 2.42 -20.84
N THR A 496 -7.73 2.67 -20.52
CA THR A 496 -8.11 3.78 -19.61
C THR A 496 -7.77 3.48 -18.16
N LEU A 497 -7.86 2.20 -17.74
CA LEU A 497 -7.34 1.75 -16.45
C LEU A 497 -5.81 1.87 -16.38
N SER A 498 -5.09 1.48 -17.43
CA SER A 498 -3.63 1.65 -17.49
C SER A 498 -3.21 3.12 -17.40
N ALA A 499 -3.99 4.03 -18.02
CA ALA A 499 -3.80 5.46 -17.90
C ALA A 499 -4.03 5.96 -16.46
N LEU A 500 -5.07 5.48 -15.78
CA LEU A 500 -5.34 5.78 -14.37
C LEU A 500 -4.19 5.32 -13.45
N LEU A 501 -3.75 4.07 -13.57
CA LEU A 501 -2.65 3.51 -12.77
C LEU A 501 -1.35 4.28 -12.99
N THR A 502 -1.10 4.71 -14.23
CA THR A 502 0.04 5.55 -14.59
C THR A 502 -0.06 6.95 -13.98
N ALA A 503 -1.25 7.58 -14.03
CA ALA A 503 -1.48 8.87 -13.40
C ALA A 503 -1.27 8.82 -11.88
N LEU A 504 -1.81 7.80 -11.20
CA LEU A 504 -1.62 7.56 -9.77
C LEU A 504 -0.13 7.37 -9.44
N THR A 505 0.58 6.53 -10.19
CA THR A 505 2.02 6.29 -9.97
C THR A 505 2.86 7.55 -10.14
N ASN A 506 2.62 8.31 -11.21
CA ASN A 506 3.40 9.50 -11.53
C ASN A 506 3.21 10.58 -10.46
N ARG A 507 1.98 10.78 -9.97
CA ARG A 507 1.67 11.81 -8.97
C ARG A 507 2.12 11.43 -7.56
N THR A 508 2.19 10.14 -7.24
CA THR A 508 2.62 9.64 -5.92
C THR A 508 4.13 9.43 -5.80
N LYS A 509 4.87 9.49 -6.92
CA LYS A 509 6.32 9.23 -7.00
C LYS A 509 6.71 7.89 -6.35
N ASN A 510 6.22 6.78 -6.93
CA ASN A 510 6.50 5.36 -6.61
C ASN A 510 5.41 4.56 -5.87
N ALA A 511 4.12 4.93 -5.91
CA ALA A 511 3.06 4.03 -5.40
C ALA A 511 2.85 2.74 -6.22
N ARG A 512 3.63 2.53 -7.29
CA ARG A 512 3.55 1.33 -8.14
C ARG A 512 3.80 0.02 -7.38
N ARG A 513 4.35 0.08 -6.16
CA ARG A 513 4.56 -1.08 -5.29
C ARG A 513 3.31 -1.50 -4.53
N CYS A 514 2.30 -0.64 -4.38
CA CYS A 514 1.09 -0.98 -3.66
C CYS A 514 -0.16 -0.39 -4.32
N MET A 515 -0.89 -1.24 -5.05
CA MET A 515 -2.18 -0.89 -5.66
C MET A 515 -3.12 -2.09 -5.57
N GLY A 516 -4.39 -1.91 -5.83
CA GLY A 516 -5.29 -3.05 -5.94
C GLY A 516 -6.70 -2.66 -6.30
N VAL A 517 -7.59 -3.63 -6.17
CA VAL A 517 -8.96 -3.54 -6.64
C VAL A 517 -9.89 -3.65 -5.45
N ALA A 518 -10.72 -2.64 -5.24
CA ALA A 518 -11.67 -2.59 -4.14
C ALA A 518 -12.89 -3.49 -4.36
N ASP A 519 -13.16 -3.88 -5.61
CA ASP A 519 -14.44 -4.42 -6.03
C ASP A 519 -14.31 -5.24 -7.35
N PRO A 520 -13.41 -6.26 -7.38
CA PRO A 520 -13.18 -7.13 -8.53
C PRO A 520 -14.46 -7.80 -9.07
N GLU A 521 -15.55 -7.84 -8.30
CA GLU A 521 -16.85 -8.23 -8.79
C GLU A 521 -17.26 -7.44 -10.03
N TRP A 522 -16.97 -6.14 -10.16
CA TRP A 522 -17.38 -5.31 -11.30
C TRP A 522 -16.57 -5.52 -12.58
N ASP A 523 -15.57 -6.39 -12.54
CA ASP A 523 -14.82 -6.83 -13.70
C ASP A 523 -15.64 -7.81 -14.57
N ASP A 524 -15.03 -8.30 -15.66
CA ASP A 524 -15.60 -9.37 -16.47
C ASP A 524 -15.43 -10.74 -15.79
N VAL A 525 -16.29 -11.00 -14.80
CA VAL A 525 -16.35 -12.27 -14.03
C VAL A 525 -16.69 -13.45 -14.94
N GLY A 526 -17.54 -13.21 -15.94
CA GLY A 526 -18.02 -14.23 -16.87
C GLY A 526 -17.04 -14.59 -17.99
N GLY A 527 -16.14 -13.67 -18.36
CA GLY A 527 -15.25 -13.80 -19.51
C GLY A 527 -15.95 -13.52 -20.85
N LEU A 528 -16.84 -12.52 -20.87
CA LEU A 528 -17.69 -12.15 -21.99
C LEU A 528 -17.07 -11.11 -22.93
N CYS A 529 -16.10 -10.33 -22.47
CA CYS A 529 -15.57 -9.16 -23.17
C CYS A 529 -14.54 -9.43 -24.29
N GLY A 530 -14.47 -10.66 -24.81
CA GLY A 530 -13.85 -10.88 -26.13
C GLY A 530 -12.50 -11.60 -26.17
N ARG A 531 -12.11 -12.37 -25.16
CA ARG A 531 -11.19 -13.50 -25.36
C ARG A 531 -11.77 -14.72 -24.65
N ALA A 532 -12.09 -15.76 -25.41
CA ALA A 532 -12.68 -16.98 -24.87
C ALA A 532 -11.84 -17.47 -23.68
N GLY A 533 -12.44 -17.48 -22.49
CA GLY A 533 -11.82 -17.99 -21.27
C GLY A 533 -10.98 -16.99 -20.46
N THR A 534 -10.82 -15.72 -20.85
CA THR A 534 -10.16 -14.72 -19.98
C THR A 534 -11.16 -14.06 -19.07
N ARG A 535 -11.05 -14.33 -17.77
CA ARG A 535 -11.82 -13.64 -16.71
C ARG A 535 -10.95 -12.58 -16.04
N PHE A 536 -11.60 -11.60 -15.44
CA PHE A 536 -10.94 -10.54 -14.67
C PHE A 536 -9.86 -9.74 -15.43
N PRO A 537 -10.12 -9.28 -16.67
CA PRO A 537 -9.14 -8.57 -17.47
C PRO A 537 -8.65 -7.26 -16.82
N LEU A 538 -9.52 -6.53 -16.12
CA LEU A 538 -9.14 -5.27 -15.46
C LEU A 538 -8.32 -5.53 -14.19
N THR A 539 -8.74 -6.48 -13.35
CA THR A 539 -8.01 -6.92 -12.15
C THR A 539 -6.63 -7.42 -12.54
N LYS A 540 -6.53 -8.20 -13.61
CA LYS A 540 -5.25 -8.66 -14.16
C LYS A 540 -4.35 -7.49 -14.56
N THR A 541 -4.93 -6.44 -15.13
CA THR A 541 -4.19 -5.23 -15.52
C THR A 541 -3.56 -4.56 -14.30
N VAL A 542 -4.30 -4.45 -13.19
CA VAL A 542 -3.76 -3.93 -11.93
C VAL A 542 -2.64 -4.83 -11.38
N PHE A 543 -2.87 -6.14 -11.35
CA PHE A 543 -1.87 -7.12 -10.87
C PHE A 543 -0.57 -7.07 -11.69
N ASP A 544 -0.67 -7.14 -13.02
CA ASP A 544 0.48 -7.06 -13.92
C ASP A 544 1.21 -5.72 -13.75
N TYR A 545 0.47 -4.61 -13.59
CA TYR A 545 1.04 -3.29 -13.43
C TYR A 545 1.92 -3.18 -12.17
N VAL A 546 1.46 -3.78 -11.06
CA VAL A 546 2.18 -3.82 -9.78
C VAL A 546 3.38 -4.78 -9.86
N THR A 547 3.15 -6.02 -10.27
CA THR A 547 4.16 -7.09 -10.19
C THR A 547 5.27 -6.99 -11.25
N SER A 548 4.95 -6.56 -12.48
CA SER A 548 5.96 -6.40 -13.55
C SER A 548 7.05 -5.37 -13.19
N SER A 549 6.69 -4.37 -12.40
CA SER A 549 7.59 -3.32 -11.93
C SER A 549 8.63 -3.85 -10.96
N ALA A 550 8.20 -4.79 -10.13
CA ALA A 550 9.01 -5.33 -9.07
C ALA A 550 10.01 -6.36 -9.64
N LEU A 551 9.57 -7.19 -10.59
CA LEU A 551 10.43 -8.15 -11.30
C LEU A 551 11.54 -7.47 -12.12
N ARG A 552 11.30 -6.29 -12.71
CA ARG A 552 12.34 -5.54 -13.45
C ARG A 552 13.44 -4.95 -12.58
N ARG A 553 13.31 -4.96 -11.26
CA ARG A 553 14.33 -4.42 -10.33
C ARG A 553 15.16 -5.52 -9.67
N THR A 554 14.65 -6.75 -9.65
CA THR A 554 15.36 -7.91 -9.10
C THR A 554 16.33 -8.52 -10.10
N HIS A 555 16.15 -8.21 -11.39
CA HIS A 555 17.10 -8.44 -12.48
C HIS A 555 17.78 -7.13 -12.83
#